data_AF-A0AAV1QJC2-F1
#
_entry.id   AF-A0AAV1QJC2-F1
#
_cell.length_a   1.000
_cell.length_b   1.000
_cell.length_c   1.000
_cell.angle_alpha   90.00
_cell.angle_beta   90.00
_cell.angle_gamma   90.00
#
_symmetry.space_group_name_H-M   'P 1'
#
loop_
_entity.id
_entity.type
_entity.pdbx_description
1 polymer ?
#
loop_
_entity_poly.entity_id
_entity_poly.type
_entity_poly.pdbx_seq_one_letter_code
_entity_poly.pdbx_strand_id
1 'polypeptide(L)'
;GFLKSERVSRMVHSGGCSANDFRDVFKKNIERRVRSLPEIDGLSKETVLSSWIAKYDAIYRGDDDMRRQPQRAHLSAVSELILSKEQLYEMFQQILSIRKFEHQLLYNACQ
;
A
#
# COMPACT_ATOMS: atom_id res chain seq x y z
N GLY A 1 21.00 16.57 -11.83
CA GLY A 1 20.25 15.34 -12.13
C GLY A 1 18.78 15.66 -12.32
N PHE A 2 18.03 14.87 -13.11
CA PHE A 2 16.63 15.17 -13.48
C PHE A 2 15.73 15.50 -12.27
N LEU A 3 15.82 14.69 -11.20
CA LEU A 3 15.02 14.88 -9.97
C LEU A 3 15.40 16.11 -9.12
N LYS A 4 16.56 16.74 -9.38
CA LYS A 4 16.99 17.97 -8.71
C LYS A 4 16.77 19.22 -9.57
N SER A 5 16.05 19.08 -10.69
CA SER A 5 15.83 20.17 -11.64
C SER A 5 14.70 21.08 -11.17
N GLU A 6 14.97 22.39 -11.12
CA GLU A 6 13.98 23.41 -10.79
C GLU A 6 12.79 23.42 -11.75
N ARG A 7 13.02 23.00 -13.01
CA ARG A 7 11.92 22.84 -13.99
C ARG A 7 10.98 21.69 -13.60
N VAL A 8 11.54 20.58 -13.10
CA VAL A 8 10.74 19.43 -12.65
C VAL A 8 9.99 19.79 -11.39
N SER A 9 10.63 20.50 -10.45
CA SER A 9 9.96 21.03 -9.25
C SER A 9 8.77 21.92 -9.64
N ARG A 10 8.97 22.93 -10.49
CA ARG A 10 7.89 23.83 -10.92
C ARG A 10 6.76 23.11 -11.64
N MET A 11 7.06 22.15 -12.51
CA MET A 11 6.07 21.35 -13.23
C MET A 11 5.17 20.53 -12.29
N VAL A 12 5.73 20.00 -11.20
CA VAL A 12 4.97 19.30 -10.16
C VAL A 12 4.09 20.26 -9.38
N HIS A 13 4.67 21.37 -8.90
CA HIS A 13 3.93 22.37 -8.11
C HIS A 13 2.80 23.04 -8.88
N SER A 14 2.94 23.21 -10.19
CA SER A 14 1.90 23.75 -11.06
C SER A 14 0.81 22.74 -11.43
N GLY A 15 0.89 21.49 -10.93
CA GLY A 15 -0.06 20.42 -11.26
C GLY A 15 0.05 19.90 -12.69
N GLY A 16 1.18 20.16 -13.38
CA GLY A 16 1.38 19.77 -14.78
C GLY A 16 1.65 18.29 -14.99
N CYS A 17 1.73 17.49 -13.92
CA CYS A 17 1.95 16.04 -13.95
C CYS A 17 1.18 15.35 -12.82
N SER A 18 0.64 14.18 -13.14
CA SER A 18 0.02 13.25 -12.21
C SER A 18 1.03 12.22 -11.69
N ALA A 19 0.61 11.45 -10.68
CA ALA A 19 1.34 10.29 -10.19
C ALA A 19 1.65 9.25 -11.29
N ASN A 20 0.71 9.07 -12.22
CA ASN A 20 0.84 8.12 -13.32
C ASN A 20 1.90 8.57 -14.32
N ASP A 21 2.03 9.87 -14.57
CA ASP A 21 3.08 10.41 -15.43
C ASP A 21 4.47 10.08 -14.88
N PHE A 22 4.68 10.20 -13.57
CA PHE A 22 5.93 9.81 -12.94
C PHE A 22 6.17 8.31 -12.93
N ARG A 23 5.11 7.52 -12.76
CA ARG A 23 5.17 6.06 -12.87
C ARG A 23 5.64 5.64 -14.27
N ASP A 24 5.14 6.27 -15.33
CA ASP A 24 5.55 6.01 -16.71
C ASP A 24 6.98 6.47 -17.00
N VAL A 25 7.38 7.63 -16.48
CA VAL A 25 8.77 8.10 -16.55
C VAL A 25 9.71 7.09 -15.89
N PHE A 26 9.34 6.58 -14.70
CA PHE A 26 10.10 5.56 -14.00
C PHE A 26 10.18 4.26 -14.81
N LYS A 27 9.04 3.76 -15.31
CA LYS A 27 8.97 2.56 -16.17
C LYS A 27 9.91 2.65 -17.36
N LYS A 28 9.84 3.74 -18.14
CA LYS A 28 10.72 3.98 -19.31
C LYS A 28 12.20 4.02 -18.93
N ASN A 29 12.52 4.53 -17.74
CA ASN A 29 13.89 4.56 -17.22
C ASN A 29 14.40 3.15 -16.89
N ILE A 30 13.56 2.33 -16.25
CA ILE A 30 13.90 0.94 -15.91
C ILE A 30 13.98 0.09 -17.17
N GLU A 31 13.06 0.19 -18.11
CA GLU A 31 13.12 -0.52 -19.41
C GLU A 31 14.44 -0.28 -20.14
N ARG A 32 14.94 0.96 -20.13
CA ARG A 32 16.26 1.27 -20.70
C ARG A 32 17.40 0.56 -19.97
N ARG A 33 17.38 0.53 -18.64
CA ARG A 33 18.40 -0.15 -17.83
C ARG A 33 18.33 -1.67 -17.97
N VAL A 34 17.13 -2.23 -17.97
CA VAL A 34 16.89 -3.67 -18.05
C VAL A 34 17.40 -4.23 -19.38
N ARG A 35 17.24 -3.50 -20.49
CA ARG A 35 17.82 -3.87 -21.79
C ARG A 35 19.34 -4.01 -21.78
N SER A 36 20.04 -3.26 -20.92
CA SER A 36 21.49 -3.35 -20.77
C SER A 36 21.97 -4.35 -19.73
N LEU A 37 21.06 -4.99 -18.98
CA LEU A 37 21.45 -6.01 -18.01
C LEU A 37 21.93 -7.27 -18.75
N PRO A 38 22.87 -8.02 -18.19
CA PRO A 38 23.20 -9.36 -18.69
C PRO A 38 21.98 -10.29 -18.62
N GLU A 39 21.98 -11.34 -19.43
CA GLU A 39 21.03 -12.42 -19.28
C GLU A 39 21.32 -13.19 -17.99
N ILE A 40 20.25 -13.52 -17.27
CA ILE A 40 20.29 -14.27 -16.02
C ILE A 40 19.37 -15.45 -16.20
N ASP A 41 19.90 -16.66 -15.98
CA ASP A 41 19.13 -17.88 -16.19
C ASP A 41 17.89 -17.90 -15.29
N GLY A 42 16.74 -18.25 -15.87
CA GLY A 42 15.45 -18.23 -15.18
C GLY A 42 14.89 -16.84 -14.82
N LEU A 43 15.48 -15.73 -15.26
CA LEU A 43 14.99 -14.37 -14.95
C LEU A 43 14.75 -13.54 -16.21
N SER A 44 13.48 -13.35 -16.56
CA SER A 44 13.12 -12.53 -17.71
C SER A 44 13.23 -11.03 -17.41
N LYS A 45 13.54 -10.24 -18.45
CA LYS A 45 13.53 -8.77 -18.40
C LYS A 45 12.16 -8.21 -17.98
N GLU A 46 11.08 -8.86 -18.43
CA GLU A 46 9.70 -8.49 -18.09
C GLU A 46 9.43 -8.68 -16.60
N THR A 47 9.90 -9.78 -16.01
CA THR A 47 9.81 -10.04 -14.58
C THR A 47 10.56 -8.97 -13.79
N VAL A 48 11.78 -8.62 -14.20
CA VAL A 48 12.57 -7.55 -13.56
C VAL A 48 11.82 -6.22 -13.63
N LEU A 49 11.30 -5.86 -14.80
CA LEU A 49 10.52 -4.63 -14.98
C LEU A 49 9.29 -4.61 -14.07
N SER A 50 8.53 -5.71 -14.04
CA SER A 50 7.33 -5.86 -13.20
C SER A 50 7.65 -5.72 -11.72
N SER A 51 8.73 -6.34 -11.24
CA SER A 51 9.18 -6.22 -9.85
C SER A 51 9.57 -4.79 -9.47
N TRP A 52 10.23 -4.05 -10.38
CA TRP A 52 10.57 -2.64 -10.13
C TRP A 52 9.34 -1.74 -10.08
N ILE A 53 8.35 -1.98 -10.94
CA ILE A 53 7.09 -1.24 -10.92
C ILE A 53 6.30 -1.54 -9.64
N ALA A 54 6.21 -2.80 -9.23
CA ALA A 54 5.57 -3.16 -7.97
C ALA A 54 6.27 -2.48 -6.78
N LYS A 55 7.61 -2.43 -6.78
CA LYS A 55 8.37 -1.72 -5.75
C LYS A 55 8.12 -0.20 -5.77
N TYR A 56 8.05 0.41 -6.94
CA TYR A 56 7.69 1.83 -7.07
C TYR A 56 6.30 2.09 -6.49
N ASP A 57 5.31 1.27 -6.85
CA ASP A 57 3.93 1.42 -6.37
C ASP A 57 3.86 1.26 -4.84
N ALA A 58 4.62 0.32 -4.26
CA ALA A 58 4.71 0.14 -2.81
C ALA A 58 5.33 1.36 -2.11
N ILE A 59 6.41 1.93 -2.66
CA ILE A 59 7.04 3.15 -2.11
C ILE A 59 6.10 4.35 -2.25
N TYR A 60 5.44 4.48 -3.40
CA TYR A 60 4.57 5.61 -3.70
C TYR A 60 3.31 5.63 -2.84
N ARG A 61 2.71 4.45 -2.58
CA ARG A 61 1.55 4.32 -1.68
C ARG A 61 1.93 4.44 -0.20
N GLY A 62 3.21 4.23 0.13
CA GLY A 62 3.70 4.19 1.51
C GLY A 62 3.39 2.85 2.18
N ASP A 63 4.22 2.46 3.15
CA ASP A 63 4.10 1.21 3.95
C ASP A 63 2.78 1.11 4.75
N ASP A 64 1.95 2.17 4.73
CA ASP A 64 0.64 2.21 5.40
C ASP A 64 -0.34 1.14 4.88
N ASP A 65 -0.20 0.67 3.64
CA ASP A 65 -1.10 -0.32 3.04
C ASP A 65 -0.80 -1.77 3.49
N MET A 66 0.46 -2.08 3.86
CA MET A 66 0.79 -3.43 4.35
C MET A 66 0.15 -3.73 5.73
N ARG A 67 -0.36 -2.69 6.41
CA ARG A 67 -1.07 -2.81 7.68
C ARG A 67 -2.60 -2.73 7.56
N ARG A 68 -3.19 -2.44 6.38
CA ARG A 68 -4.60 -1.98 6.32
C ARG A 68 -5.60 -2.64 5.36
N GLN A 69 -5.24 -3.57 4.46
CA GLN A 69 -6.28 -4.28 3.69
C GLN A 69 -6.02 -5.79 3.61
N PRO A 70 -6.80 -6.56 4.39
CA PRO A 70 -8.15 -6.98 3.97
C PRO A 70 -9.30 -6.54 4.90
N GLN A 71 -9.01 -5.97 6.07
CA GLN A 71 -10.02 -5.75 7.12
C GLN A 71 -11.16 -4.79 6.72
N ARG A 72 -10.87 -3.71 5.99
CA ARG A 72 -11.91 -2.72 5.64
C ARG A 72 -12.99 -3.25 4.69
N ALA A 73 -12.64 -4.16 3.77
CA ALA A 73 -13.61 -4.75 2.86
C ALA A 73 -14.55 -5.75 3.58
N HIS A 74 -14.00 -6.50 4.55
CA HIS A 74 -14.79 -7.40 5.40
C HIS A 74 -15.77 -6.62 6.29
N LEU A 75 -15.34 -5.52 6.91
CA LEU A 75 -16.19 -4.69 7.78
C LEU A 75 -17.36 -4.03 7.04
N SER A 76 -17.19 -3.68 5.75
CA SER A 76 -18.27 -3.09 4.95
C SER A 76 -19.39 -4.09 4.66
N ALA A 77 -19.08 -5.36 4.40
CA ALA A 77 -20.08 -6.41 4.18
C ALA A 77 -20.78 -6.84 5.47
N VAL A 78 -20.11 -6.69 6.61
CA VAL A 78 -20.59 -7.06 7.95
C VAL A 78 -21.69 -6.10 8.47
N SER A 79 -21.74 -4.85 8.00
CA SER A 79 -22.72 -3.86 8.48
C SER A 79 -24.17 -4.13 8.05
N GLU A 80 -24.41 -4.99 7.06
CA GLU A 80 -25.76 -5.37 6.59
C GLU A 80 -26.28 -6.67 7.23
N LEU A 81 -25.48 -7.34 8.05
CA LEU A 81 -25.82 -8.59 8.75
C LEU A 81 -26.21 -8.32 10.21
N ILE A 82 -27.25 -8.99 10.70
CA ILE A 82 -27.49 -9.07 12.15
C ILE A 82 -26.42 -10.00 12.74
N LEU A 83 -25.45 -9.42 13.45
CA LEU A 83 -24.32 -10.14 14.02
C LEU A 83 -24.67 -10.77 15.36
N SER A 84 -24.11 -11.96 15.63
CA SER A 84 -24.15 -12.54 16.97
C SER A 84 -23.32 -11.73 17.97
N LYS A 85 -23.55 -11.96 19.26
CA LYS A 85 -22.80 -11.32 20.35
C LYS A 85 -21.28 -11.56 20.22
N GLU A 86 -20.90 -12.78 19.83
CA GLU A 86 -19.51 -13.19 19.63
C GLU A 86 -18.89 -12.48 18.42
N GLN A 87 -19.65 -12.33 17.33
CA GLN A 87 -19.17 -11.64 16.12
C GLN A 87 -18.99 -10.13 16.35
N LEU A 88 -19.91 -9.49 17.08
CA LEU A 88 -19.75 -8.10 17.51
C LEU A 88 -18.50 -7.94 18.38
N TYR A 89 -18.27 -8.87 19.29
CA TYR A 89 -17.12 -8.84 20.18
C TYR A 89 -15.79 -8.89 19.40
N GLU A 90 -15.67 -9.79 18.42
CA GLU A 90 -14.50 -9.86 17.54
C GLU A 90 -14.33 -8.60 16.69
N MET A 91 -15.43 -8.07 16.14
CA MET A 91 -15.41 -6.83 15.36
C MET A 91 -14.91 -5.64 16.18
N PHE A 92 -15.40 -5.47 17.42
CA PHE A 92 -14.96 -4.38 18.29
C PHE A 92 -13.50 -4.53 18.72
N GLN A 93 -13.02 -5.74 19.01
CA GLN A 93 -11.60 -5.99 19.29
C GLN A 93 -10.71 -5.59 18.11
N GLN A 94 -11.15 -5.91 16.89
CA GLN A 94 -10.43 -5.55 15.68
C GLN A 94 -10.44 -4.03 15.43
N ILE A 95 -11.58 -3.35 15.57
CA ILE A 95 -11.70 -1.90 15.40
C ILE A 95 -10.83 -1.16 16.42
N LEU A 96 -10.87 -1.58 17.68
CA LEU A 96 -10.17 -0.92 18.77
C LEU A 96 -8.70 -1.36 18.89
N SER A 97 -8.30 -2.42 18.17
CA SER A 97 -6.97 -3.04 18.28
C SER A 97 -6.63 -3.49 19.71
N ILE A 98 -7.62 -3.96 20.46
CA ILE A 98 -7.49 -4.37 21.88
C ILE A 98 -7.52 -5.90 21.97
N ARG A 99 -6.55 -6.49 22.67
CA ARG A 99 -6.51 -7.95 22.88
C ARG A 99 -7.53 -8.39 23.93
N LYS A 100 -8.01 -9.64 23.85
CA LYS A 100 -9.04 -10.18 24.76
C LYS A 100 -8.78 -9.97 26.24
N PHE A 101 -7.52 -10.09 26.67
CA PHE A 101 -7.13 -9.84 28.06
C PHE A 101 -7.19 -8.35 28.44
N GLU A 102 -6.84 -7.45 27.52
CA GLU A 102 -6.87 -5.99 27.72
C GLU A 102 -8.32 -5.51 27.80
N HIS A 103 -9.21 -6.06 26.98
CA HIS A 103 -10.64 -5.78 27.07
C HIS A 103 -11.23 -6.26 28.41
N GLN A 104 -10.85 -7.44 28.89
CA GLN A 104 -11.31 -7.92 30.19
C GLN A 104 -10.85 -7.01 31.34
N LEU A 105 -9.63 -6.47 31.24
CA LEU A 105 -9.10 -5.51 32.21
C LEU A 105 -9.90 -4.20 32.20
N LEU A 106 -10.21 -3.66 31.01
CA LEU A 106 -11.05 -2.47 30.85
C LEU A 106 -12.48 -2.68 31.39
N TYR A 107 -13.10 -3.82 31.07
CA TYR A 107 -14.43 -4.15 31.56
C TYR A 107 -14.48 -4.20 33.09
N ASN A 108 -13.49 -4.84 33.72
CA ASN A 108 -13.40 -4.92 35.18
C ASN A 108 -13.08 -3.57 35.83
N ALA A 109 -12.41 -2.65 35.12
CA ALA A 109 -12.12 -1.31 35.62
C ALA A 109 -13.32 -0.35 35.52
N CYS A 110 -14.32 -0.68 34.70
CA CYS A 110 -15.54 0.11 34.50
C CYS A 110 -16.75 -0.43 35.29
N GLN A 111 -16.57 -1.48 36.09
CA GLN A 111 -17.54 -2.01 37.06
C GLN A 111 -17.37 -1.30 38.41
#